data_AF-A0A9D5VM55-F1
#
_entry.id   AF-A0A9D5VM55-F1
#
_cell.length_a   1.000
_cell.length_b   1.000
_cell.length_c   1.000
_cell.angle_alpha   90.00
_cell.angle_beta   90.00
_cell.angle_gamma   90.00
#
_symmetry.space_group_name_H-M   'P 1'
#
loop_
_entity.id
_entity.type
_entity.pdbx_description
1 polymer ?
#
loop_
_entity_poly.entity_id
_entity_poly.type
_entity_poly.pdbx_seq_one_letter_code
_entity_poly.pdbx_strand_id
1 'polypeptide(L)'
;MNKKFQYVSDIEIKKRNNDIERFIALVIDKEEIPYFVSDDASIFDISTDDKAVLINRIRTHYKVEISENELHLKLWQLLDLIRHRIPL
;
A
#
# COMPACT_ATOMS: atom_id res chain seq x y z
N MET A 1 26.46 7.75 22.72
CA MET A 1 25.10 8.13 22.29
C MET A 1 24.21 6.90 22.34
N ASN A 2 23.35 6.78 23.35
CA ASN A 2 22.29 5.76 23.38
C ASN A 2 21.14 6.25 22.48
N LYS A 3 21.10 5.80 21.22
CA LYS A 3 19.87 5.93 20.42
C LYS A 3 18.83 5.02 21.07
N LYS A 4 17.85 5.61 21.76
CA LYS A 4 16.65 4.87 22.18
C LYS A 4 15.92 4.43 20.92
N PHE A 5 15.94 3.13 20.63
CA PHE A 5 15.07 2.56 19.61
C PHE A 5 13.65 2.62 20.15
N GLN A 6 12.84 3.51 19.56
CA GLN A 6 11.43 3.62 19.88
C GLN A 6 10.72 2.54 19.06
N TYR A 7 10.46 1.39 19.69
CA TYR A 7 9.66 0.35 19.08
C TYR A 7 8.24 0.88 18.88
N VAL A 8 7.74 0.77 17.65
CA VAL A 8 6.36 1.07 17.30
C VAL A 8 5.46 0.09 18.06
N SER A 9 4.28 0.51 18.50
CA SER A 9 3.40 -0.39 19.25
C SER A 9 2.93 -1.54 18.35
N ASP A 10 2.82 -2.76 18.90
CA ASP A 10 2.31 -3.93 18.15
C ASP A 10 0.92 -3.68 17.54
N ILE A 11 0.15 -2.76 18.13
CA ILE A 11 -1.16 -2.32 17.64
C ILE A 11 -1.03 -1.58 16.31
N GLU A 12 -0.06 -0.67 16.18
CA GLU A 12 0.16 0.10 14.95
C GLU A 12 0.69 -0.79 13.82
N ILE A 13 1.58 -1.73 14.15
CA ILE A 13 2.07 -2.74 13.18
C ILE A 13 0.90 -3.59 12.68
N LYS A 14 0.08 -4.12 13.59
CA LYS A 14 -1.09 -4.93 13.22
C LYS A 14 -2.10 -4.15 12.38
N LYS A 15 -2.35 -2.88 12.72
CA LYS A 15 -3.22 -2.00 11.93
C LYS A 15 -2.70 -1.80 10.52
N ARG A 16 -1.38 -1.57 10.38
CA ARG A 16 -0.74 -1.40 9.08
C ARG A 16 -0.81 -2.66 8.23
N ASN A 17 -0.60 -3.84 8.83
CA ASN A 17 -0.76 -5.12 8.12
C ASN A 17 -2.19 -5.31 7.61
N ASN A 18 -3.20 -5.03 8.44
CA ASN A 18 -4.60 -5.09 8.02
C ASN A 18 -4.90 -4.11 6.87
N ASP A 19 -4.33 -2.90 6.91
CA ASP A 19 -4.50 -1.91 5.84
C ASP A 19 -3.86 -2.38 4.52
N ILE A 20 -2.69 -3.02 4.57
CA ILE A 20 -2.01 -3.62 3.41
C ILE A 20 -2.82 -4.78 2.84
N GLU A 21 -3.25 -5.72 3.67
CA GLU A 21 -4.06 -6.87 3.24
C GLU A 21 -5.35 -6.41 2.55
N ARG A 22 -6.02 -5.41 3.13
CA ARG A 22 -7.22 -4.83 2.53
C ARG A 22 -6.95 -4.18 1.19
N PHE A 23 -5.84 -3.45 1.07
CA PHE A 23 -5.44 -2.84 -0.19
C PHE A 23 -5.19 -3.88 -1.28
N ILE A 24 -4.44 -4.93 -0.94
CA ILE A 24 -4.14 -6.02 -1.87
C ILE A 24 -5.43 -6.67 -2.36
N ALA A 25 -6.36 -6.97 -1.44
CA ALA A 25 -7.63 -7.60 -1.79
C ALA A 25 -8.55 -6.73 -2.69
N LEU A 26 -8.35 -5.42 -2.73
CA LEU A 26 -9.14 -4.48 -3.53
C LEU A 26 -8.48 -4.07 -4.84
N VAL A 27 -7.14 -4.00 -4.86
CA VAL A 27 -6.39 -3.40 -5.97
C VAL A 27 -5.67 -4.45 -6.81
N ILE A 28 -5.20 -5.54 -6.21
CA ILE A 28 -4.46 -6.59 -6.93
C ILE A 28 -5.44 -7.64 -7.45
N ASP A 29 -5.11 -8.22 -8.62
CA ASP A 29 -5.90 -9.34 -9.15
C ASP A 29 -5.92 -10.49 -8.13
N LYS A 30 -7.06 -11.17 -8.03
CA LYS A 30 -7.26 -12.27 -7.08
C LYS A 30 -6.35 -13.46 -7.37
N GLU A 31 -5.95 -13.63 -8.63
CA GLU A 31 -5.02 -14.68 -9.04
C GLU A 31 -3.55 -14.35 -8.70
N GLU A 32 -3.25 -13.09 -8.38
CA GLU A 32 -1.90 -12.59 -8.10
C GLU A 32 -1.64 -12.27 -6.62
N ILE A 33 -2.58 -12.57 -5.73
CA ILE A 33 -2.44 -12.20 -4.31
C ILE A 33 -1.17 -12.85 -3.72
N PRO A 34 -0.19 -12.04 -3.25
CA PRO A 34 1.05 -12.58 -2.71
C PRO A 34 0.82 -13.21 -1.33
N TYR A 35 1.56 -14.29 -1.04
CA TYR A 35 1.58 -14.90 0.30
C TYR A 35 2.32 -14.05 1.34
N PHE A 36 3.25 -13.22 0.87
CA PHE A 36 4.10 -12.38 1.70
C PHE A 36 4.46 -11.10 0.96
N VAL A 37 4.47 -9.98 1.69
CA VAL A 37 4.87 -8.67 1.19
C VAL A 37 5.93 -8.09 2.11
N SER A 38 7.09 -7.76 1.55
CA SER A 38 8.16 -7.08 2.27
C SER A 38 7.82 -5.61 2.52
N ASP A 39 8.31 -5.02 3.61
CA ASP A 39 8.17 -3.59 3.88
C ASP A 39 8.80 -2.70 2.79
N ASP A 40 9.77 -3.25 2.05
CA ASP A 40 10.44 -2.59 0.94
C ASP A 40 9.75 -2.79 -0.41
N ALA A 41 8.69 -3.62 -0.47
CA ALA A 41 7.96 -3.89 -1.70
C ALA A 41 7.12 -2.70 -2.14
N SER A 42 7.18 -2.41 -3.44
CA SER A 42 6.24 -1.56 -4.17
C SER A 42 5.08 -2.39 -4.72
N ILE A 43 4.11 -1.72 -5.36
CA ILE A 43 3.00 -2.43 -6.02
C ILE A 43 3.48 -3.29 -7.21
N PHE A 44 4.59 -2.91 -7.85
CA PHE A 44 5.16 -3.64 -8.99
C PHE A 44 5.90 -4.92 -8.58
N ASP A 45 6.26 -5.04 -7.31
CA ASP A 45 6.85 -6.28 -6.78
C ASP A 45 5.79 -7.36 -6.51
N ILE A 46 4.50 -6.98 -6.50
CA ILE A 46 3.39 -7.85 -6.10
C ILE A 46 2.25 -7.93 -7.12
N SER A 47 2.40 -7.31 -8.29
CA SER A 47 1.41 -7.37 -9.36
C SER A 47 2.05 -7.20 -10.72
N THR A 48 1.49 -7.87 -11.72
CA THR A 48 1.91 -7.74 -13.12
C THR A 48 1.00 -6.84 -13.95
N ASP A 49 -0.05 -6.27 -13.32
CA ASP A 49 -1.00 -5.38 -13.98
C ASP A 49 -0.36 -4.09 -14.49
N ASP A 50 -0.92 -3.58 -15.60
CA ASP A 50 -0.53 -2.29 -16.16
C ASP A 50 -0.79 -1.13 -15.19
N LYS A 51 0.09 -0.13 -15.22
CA LYS A 51 0.00 1.06 -14.35
C LYS A 51 -1.37 1.74 -14.42
N ALA A 52 -1.95 1.84 -15.61
CA ALA A 52 -3.25 2.47 -15.83
C ALA A 52 -4.37 1.68 -15.13
N VAL A 53 -4.28 0.35 -15.10
CA VAL A 53 -5.23 -0.53 -14.42
C VAL A 53 -5.12 -0.33 -12.91
N LEU A 54 -3.89 -0.35 -12.37
CA LEU A 54 -3.63 -0.13 -10.95
C LEU A 54 -4.14 1.24 -10.49
N ILE A 55 -3.83 2.32 -11.22
CA ILE A 55 -4.33 3.68 -10.93
C ILE A 55 -5.86 3.70 -10.95
N ASN A 56 -6.48 3.09 -11.95
CA ASN A 56 -7.94 3.06 -12.05
C ASN A 56 -8.60 2.30 -10.89
N ARG A 57 -8.03 1.17 -10.45
CA ARG A 57 -8.53 0.41 -9.28
C ARG A 57 -8.37 1.21 -7.99
N ILE A 58 -7.21 1.84 -7.77
CA ILE A 58 -6.98 2.71 -6.61
C ILE A 58 -8.00 3.86 -6.60
N ARG A 59 -8.18 4.55 -7.73
CA ARG A 59 -9.17 5.61 -7.88
C ARG A 59 -10.60 5.10 -7.62
N THR A 60 -10.93 3.92 -8.11
CA THR A 60 -12.27 3.33 -7.96
C THR A 60 -12.60 3.05 -6.49
N HIS A 61 -11.66 2.45 -5.75
CA HIS A 61 -11.89 2.03 -4.36
C HIS A 61 -11.66 3.13 -3.33
N TYR A 62 -10.67 3.99 -3.55
CA TYR A 62 -10.26 5.00 -2.57
C TYR A 62 -10.67 6.43 -2.94
N LYS A 63 -11.17 6.66 -4.15
CA LYS A 63 -11.56 8.00 -4.66
C LYS A 63 -10.42 9.02 -4.62
N VAL A 64 -9.19 8.55 -4.75
CA VAL A 64 -7.95 9.35 -4.77
C VAL A 64 -7.29 9.24 -6.13
N GLU A 65 -6.78 10.36 -6.64
CA GLU A 65 -5.92 10.38 -7.82
C GLU A 65 -4.46 10.07 -7.42
N ILE A 66 -3.86 9.13 -8.14
CA ILE A 66 -2.47 8.69 -7.99
C ILE A 66 -1.77 8.82 -9.33
N SER A 67 -0.59 9.43 -9.33
CA SER A 67 0.30 9.50 -10.48
C SER A 67 1.13 8.23 -10.64
N GLU A 68 1.63 7.98 -11.85
CA GLU A 68 2.49 6.82 -12.10
C GLU A 68 3.73 6.79 -11.21
N ASN A 69 4.36 7.95 -10.95
CA ASN A 69 5.55 8.03 -10.11
C ASN A 69 5.28 7.60 -8.67
N GLU A 70 4.05 7.82 -8.18
CA GLU A 70 3.66 7.43 -6.82
C GLU A 70 3.46 5.92 -6.67
N LEU A 71 3.24 5.17 -7.77
CA LEU A 71 3.21 3.70 -7.73
C LEU A 71 4.57 3.08 -7.39
N HIS A 72 5.67 3.80 -7.59
CA HIS A 72 7.01 3.35 -7.21
C HIS A 72 7.31 3.47 -5.72
N LEU A 73 6.41 4.10 -4.94
CA LEU A 73 6.52 4.12 -3.50
C LEU A 73 6.40 2.69 -2.94
N LYS A 74 7.03 2.48 -1.78
CA LYS A 74 6.75 1.27 -0.99
C LYS A 74 5.26 1.22 -0.66
N LEU A 75 4.68 0.03 -0.58
CA LEU A 75 3.24 -0.15 -0.36
C LEU A 75 2.72 0.63 0.85
N TRP A 76 3.43 0.59 1.98
CA TRP A 76 3.02 1.35 3.16
C TRP A 76 3.08 2.87 2.95
N GLN A 77 4.03 3.37 2.15
CA GLN A 77 4.12 4.80 1.83
C GLN A 77 3.01 5.23 0.88
N LEU A 78 2.70 4.38 -0.10
CA LEU A 78 1.55 4.59 -1.00
C LEU A 78 0.24 4.62 -0.21
N LEU A 79 0.08 3.71 0.76
CA LEU A 79 -1.09 3.70 1.64
C LEU A 79 -1.19 4.92 2.53
N ASP A 80 -0.07 5.34 3.13
CA ASP A 80 -0.04 6.58 3.91
C ASP A 80 -0.44 7.76 3.00
N LEU A 81 0.10 7.84 1.78
CA LEU A 81 -0.26 8.88 0.81
C LEU A 81 -1.75 8.87 0.44
N ILE A 82 -2.31 7.69 0.15
CA ILE A 82 -3.75 7.52 -0.13
C ILE A 82 -4.56 8.02 1.08
N ARG A 83 -4.22 7.59 2.30
CA ARG A 83 -4.95 7.97 3.52
C ARG A 83 -4.96 9.48 3.76
N HIS A 84 -3.87 10.18 3.47
CA HIS A 84 -3.82 11.64 3.59
C HIS A 84 -4.67 12.36 2.54
N ARG A 85 -5.07 11.67 1.46
CA ARG A 85 -5.88 12.20 0.36
C ARG A 85 -7.34 11.75 0.38
N ILE A 86 -7.72 10.78 1.22
CA ILE A 86 -9.12 10.36 1.34
C ILE A 86 -9.91 11.58 1.87
N PRO A 87 -10.92 12.06 1.12
CA PRO A 87 -11.80 13.11 1.62
C PRO A 87 -12.58 12.57 2.83
N LEU A 88 -12.63 13.36 3.91
CA LEU A 88 -13.38 13.07 5.14
C LEU A 88 -14.86 12.80 4.86
#